data_AF-A0A341EPF6-F1
#
_entry.id   AF-A0A341EPF6-F1
#
_cell.length_a   1.000
_cell.length_b   1.000
_cell.length_c   1.000
_cell.angle_alpha   90.00
_cell.angle_beta   90.00
_cell.angle_gamma   90.00
#
_symmetry.space_group_name_H-M   'P 1'
#
loop_
_entity.id
_entity.type
_entity.pdbx_description
1 polymer ?
#
loop_
_entity_poly.entity_id
_entity_poly.type
_entity_poly.pdbx_seq_one_letter_code
_entity_poly.pdbx_strand_id
1 'polypeptide(L)' 'MPKIDPDPIEEFDCKDQNGKPVIVSKHAILSESSALIGDKVRTSSASHTFRMNGREVIQIDEQTFKVPQTDQLLKIQP' A
#
# COMPACT_ATOMS: atom_id res chain seq x y z
N MET A 1 5.35 2.95 -14.29
CA MET A 1 4.83 2.49 -12.99
C MET A 1 5.99 1.87 -12.24
N PRO A 2 6.23 2.21 -10.96
CA PRO A 2 7.36 1.68 -10.20
C PRO A 2 7.44 0.15 -10.30
N LYS A 3 8.66 -0.38 -10.43
CA LYS A 3 8.88 -1.82 -10.44
C LYS A 3 8.80 -2.30 -8.99
N ILE A 4 7.76 -3.07 -8.69
CA ILE A 4 7.49 -3.60 -7.36
C ILE A 4 7.90 -5.07 -7.36
N ASP A 5 8.53 -5.51 -6.28
CA ASP A 5 8.82 -6.94 -6.08
C ASP A 5 7.52 -7.74 -6.05
N PRO A 6 7.34 -8.77 -6.90
CA PRO A 6 6.14 -9.59 -6.85
C PRO A 6 5.97 -10.32 -5.51
N ASP A 7 7.06 -10.59 -4.80
CA ASP A 7 7.04 -11.28 -3.52
C ASP A 7 6.90 -10.26 -2.37
N PRO A 8 5.92 -10.44 -1.48
CA PRO A 8 5.76 -9.55 -0.34
C PRO A 8 6.83 -9.81 0.71
N ILE A 9 7.33 -8.72 1.32
CA ILE A 9 8.22 -8.73 2.49
C ILE A 9 7.44 -9.17 3.74
N GLU A 10 6.20 -8.73 3.84
CA GLU A 10 5.37 -8.85 5.03
C GLU A 10 3.88 -8.77 4.64
N GLU A 11 3.01 -9.46 5.38
CA GLU A 11 1.56 -9.44 5.16
C GLU A 11 0.83 -9.07 6.46
N PHE A 12 -0.24 -8.29 6.32
CA PHE A 12 -1.07 -7.81 7.40
C PHE A 12 -2.50 -8.32 7.21
N ASP A 13 -2.97 -9.12 8.16
CA ASP A 13 -4.37 -9.51 8.25
C ASP A 13 -5.21 -8.29 8.67
N CYS A 14 -6.03 -7.79 7.74
CA CYS A 14 -6.87 -6.63 7.97
C CYS A 14 -8.35 -7.00 7.86
N LYS A 15 -9.22 -6.14 8.41
CA LYS A 15 -10.65 -6.12 8.10
C LYS A 15 -11.04 -4.80 7.46
N ASP A 16 -11.90 -4.87 6.45
CA ASP A 16 -12.56 -3.68 5.94
C ASP A 16 -13.65 -3.18 6.91
N GLN A 17 -14.26 -2.05 6.58
CA GLN A 17 -15.35 -1.45 7.36
C GLN A 17 -16.62 -2.33 7.45
N ASN A 18 -16.76 -3.34 6.58
CA ASN A 18 -17.86 -4.31 6.61
C ASN A 18 -17.51 -5.58 7.41
N GLY A 19 -16.30 -5.64 7.99
CA GLY A 19 -15.81 -6.80 8.72
C GLY A 19 -15.27 -7.92 7.82
N LYS A 20 -15.14 -7.69 6.52
CA LYS A 20 -14.59 -8.68 5.58
C LYS A 20 -13.07 -8.78 5.78
N PRO A 21 -12.52 -10.01 5.89
CA PRO A 21 -11.07 -10.20 5.95
C PRO A 21 -10.42 -9.83 4.63
N VAL A 22 -9.29 -9.14 4.73
CA VAL A 22 -8.52 -8.58 3.62
C VAL A 22 -7.04 -8.68 3.99
N ILE A 23 -6.20 -9.17 3.07
CA ILE A 23 -4.76 -9.17 3.27
C ILE A 23 -4.16 -7.93 2.58
N VAL A 24 -3.34 -7.20 3.33
CA VAL A 24 -2.49 -6.13 2.82
C VAL A 24 -1.05 -6.63 2.85
N SER A 25 -0.39 -6.63 1.71
CA SER A 25 0.99 -7.11 1.59
C SER A 25 1.94 -5.95 1.33
N LYS A 26 3.07 -5.93 2.02
CA LYS A 26 4.15 -4.94 1.86
C LYS A 26 5.17 -5.47 0.88
N HIS A 27 5.48 -4.68 -0.14
CA HIS A 27 6.41 -5.05 -1.21
C HIS A 27 7.56 -4.06 -1.31
N ALA A 28 8.75 -4.53 -1.66
CA ALA A 28 9.87 -3.66 -1.99
C ALA A 28 9.61 -2.91 -3.31
N ILE A 29 10.02 -1.64 -3.37
CA ILE A 29 10.13 -0.91 -4.63
C ILE A 29 11.53 -1.17 -5.19
N LEU A 30 11.62 -2.04 -6.20
CA LEU A 30 12.88 -2.44 -6.85
C LEU A 30 13.47 -1.34 -7.73
N SER A 31 12.62 -0.49 -8.30
CA SER A 31 13.05 0.68 -9.08
C SER A 31 11.91 1.69 -9.18
N GLU A 32 12.19 2.93 -8.81
CA GLU A 32 11.32 4.05 -9.15
C GLU A 32 11.39 4.26 -10.66
N SER A 33 10.33 3.88 -11.38
CA SER A 33 10.24 4.25 -12.79
C SER A 33 10.10 5.76 -12.85
N SER A 34 11.15 6.44 -13.32
CA SER A 34 11.20 7.88 -13.55
C SER A 34 10.23 8.30 -14.65
N ALA A 35 8.93 8.22 -14.40
CA ALA A 35 7.95 8.94 -15.17
C ALA A 35 7.92 10.36 -14.60
N LEU A 36 8.68 11.26 -15.23
CA LEU A 36 8.54 12.71 -15.07
C LEU A 36 7.12 13.12 -15.46
N ILE A 37 6.16 12.94 -14.55
CA ILE A 37 4.82 13.49 -14.66
C ILE A 37 4.77 14.64 -13.67
N GLY A 38 5.15 15.82 -14.16
CA GLY A 38 4.82 17.14 -13.62
C GLY A 38 5.03 17.35 -12.12
N ASP A 39 6.14 18.01 -11.77
CA ASP A 39 6.27 18.99 -10.66
C ASP A 39 5.50 18.71 -9.35
N LYS A 40 5.41 17.45 -8.97
CA LYS A 40 5.04 17.00 -7.63
C LYS A 40 6.00 15.89 -7.28
N VAL A 41 7.10 16.30 -6.65
CA VAL A 41 7.94 15.42 -5.87
C VAL A 41 7.03 14.73 -4.85
N ARG A 42 6.55 13.53 -5.18
CA ARG A 42 5.98 12.62 -4.21
C ARG A 42 7.19 12.14 -3.42
N THR A 43 7.51 12.84 -2.34
CA THR A 43 8.47 12.38 -1.33
C THR A 43 7.91 11.08 -0.74
N SER A 44 8.18 9.97 -1.40
CA SER A 44 8.17 8.66 -0.76
C SER A 44 9.58 8.15 -0.81
N SER A 45 10.36 8.59 0.17
CA SER A 45 11.57 7.94 0.67
C SER A 45 11.30 6.52 1.21
N ALA A 46 10.20 5.89 0.79
CA ALA A 46 9.76 4.59 1.24
C ALA A 46 10.26 3.57 0.23
N SER A 47 11.20 2.74 0.65
CA SER A 47 11.71 1.57 -0.08
C SER A 47 10.65 0.50 -0.35
N HIS A 48 9.39 0.75 0.01
CA HIS A 48 8.30 -0.20 -0.02
C HIS A 48 6.97 0.47 -0.32
N THR A 49 6.03 -0.33 -0.81
CA THR A 49 4.61 0.03 -1.01
C THR A 49 3.73 -1.06 -0.41
N PHE A 50 2.47 -0.73 -0.13
CA PHE A 50 1.49 -1.68 0.39
C PHE A 50 0.43 -1.94 -0.67
N ARG A 51 0.04 -3.21 -0.83
CA ARG A 51 -0.95 -3.62 -1.83
C ARG A 51 -2.00 -4.53 -1.22
N MET A 52 -3.24 -4.33 -1.65
CA MET A 52 -4.37 -5.18 -1.38
C MET A 52 -4.94 -5.67 -2.71
N ASN A 53 -4.96 -6.97 -2.96
CA ASN A 53 -5.47 -7.56 -4.23
C ASN A 53 -4.87 -6.88 -5.48
N GLY A 54 -3.57 -6.55 -5.44
CA GLY A 54 -2.89 -5.85 -6.53
C GLY A 54 -3.18 -4.34 -6.64
N ARG A 55 -3.97 -3.74 -5.75
CA ARG A 55 -4.20 -2.29 -5.68
C ARG A 55 -3.35 -1.66 -4.59
N GLU A 56 -2.75 -0.49 -4.86
CA GLU A 56 -1.98 0.25 -3.85
C GLU A 56 -2.90 0.72 -2.72
N VAL A 57 -2.44 0.58 -1.48
CA VAL A 57 -3.05 1.14 -0.27
C VAL A 57 -2.01 1.96 0.49
N ILE A 58 -2.47 2.93 1.27
CA ILE A 58 -1.60 3.86 2.01
C ILE A 58 -1.75 3.58 3.49
N GLN A 59 -0.66 3.28 4.18
CA GLN A 59 -0.67 3.23 5.64
C GLN A 59 -0.82 4.65 6.19
N ILE A 60 -1.84 4.88 7.01
CA ILE A 60 -2.12 6.21 7.60
C ILE A 60 -1.74 6.26 9.09
N ASP A 61 -1.66 5.10 9.74
CA ASP A 61 -1.13 4.89 11.09
C ASP A 61 -0.65 3.44 11.24
N GLU A 62 -0.11 3.07 12.40
CA GLU A 62 0.45 1.75 12.65
C GLU A 62 -0.54 0.58 12.50
N GLN A 63 -1.86 0.84 12.59
CA GLN A 63 -2.90 -0.19 12.55
C GLN A 63 -3.92 -0.01 11.42
N THR A 64 -3.77 1.02 10.59
CA THR A 64 -4.79 1.40 9.60
C THR A 64 -4.19 1.69 8.24
N PHE A 65 -4.79 1.08 7.22
CA PHE A 65 -4.56 1.40 5.81
C PHE A 65 -5.79 2.10 5.22
N LYS A 66 -5.54 3.02 4.28
CA LYS A 66 -6.55 3.69 3.47
C LYS A 66 -6.44 3.26 2.03
N VAL A 67 -7.56 2.92 1.41
CA VAL A 67 -7.63 2.67 -0.03
C VAL A 67 -7.73 4.04 -0.75
N PRO A 68 -6.77 4.40 -1.63
CA PRO A 68 -6.75 5.67 -2.33
C PRO A 68 -8.04 5.93 -3.09
N GLN A 69 -8.44 7.20 -3.17
CA GLN A 69 -9.64 7.64 -3.90
C GLN A 69 -10.97 7.07 -3.36
N THR A 70 -10.95 6.47 -2.17
CA THR A 70 -12.13 6.01 -1.45
C THR A 70 -12.07 6.42 0.02
N ASP A 71 -13.19 6.35 0.71
CA ASP A 71 -13.28 6.48 2.18
C ASP A 71 -13.10 5.14 2.91
N GLN A 72 -12.72 4.09 2.18
CA GLN A 72 -12.52 2.77 2.75
C GLN A 72 -11.22 2.72 3.56
N LEU A 73 -11.37 2.29 4.81
CA LEU A 73 -10.28 1.98 5.73
C LEU A 73 -10.20 0.48 5.97
N LEU A 74 -8.97 -0.01 6.10
CA LEU A 74 -8.64 -1.39 6.47
C LEU A 74 -7.92 -1.35 7.81
N LYS A 75 -8.36 -2.14 8.78
CA LYS A 75 -7.76 -2.19 10.12
C LYS A 75 -7.06 -3.50 10.34
N ILE A 76 -5.78 -3.45 10.72
CA ILE A 76 -4.99 -4.62 11.12
C ILE A 76 -5.71 -5.32 12.28
N GLN A 77 -5.81 -6.64 12.20
CA GLN A 77 -6.33 -7.48 13.28
C GLN A 77 -5.18 -7.85 14.22
N PRO A 78 -5.38 -7.76 15.55
CA PRO A 78 -4.44 -8.30 16.51
C PRO A 78 -4.42 -9.84 16.53
#